data_AF-A0A1Y2F126-F1
#
_entry.id   AF-A0A1Y2F126-F1
#
_cell.length_a   1.000
_cell.length_b   1.000
_cell.length_c   1.000
_cell.angle_alpha   90.00
_cell.angle_beta   90.00
_cell.angle_gamma   90.00
#
_symmetry.space_group_name_H-M   'P 1'
#
loop_
_entity.id
_entity.type
_entity.pdbx_description
1 polymer ?
#
loop_
_entity_poly.entity_id
_entity_poly.type
_entity_poly.pdbx_seq_one_letter_code
_entity_poly.pdbx_strand_id
1 'polypeptide(L)'
;MSSSSAPSLPQPTRRLLLAGLSLLLLVLLLSTASLHPKTSERIKSWTTSSTTPSASSLSIPGSSFLSDPTQSLSYRQHLESTTSSPSSLIHSPTLGFSHIYVLSLPSRLDRRQQMSKLAKALGVEITFVDAHLKDESWVRWVAERVEEVRRERRAIMAKARNINPSSIGGLQIGNDWLVQTPSPNTSFPSGPTTTHPSLSSTSPRSWVDVLEEAHATATLHKLTPTNPRLNITSTLWDPLETIAGRQVNEGVISTFFGHTRAIKKVVENGDESALILEDDVDVEWDLERVWSRVRRRLPGERERELNGGEGTAEWDVSFLGHCWGRELLNPSYLHPLLHRSTAPLCLHAYALTQRGASRALSLLNNPWTAYSTAVDTAIPSFISFGQDSTGSLSPNGRLLEAFSVDPPLIIQRKDGPSDIQAGVGSKWRGFLSDSTVERIKRSEGEWTEEEEREASVWDESRGLDPATTYRYGARRCHA
;
A
#
# COMPACT_ATOMS: atom_id res chain seq x y z
N MET A 1 55.10 -31.89 -10.02
CA MET A 1 55.78 -32.00 -8.72
C MET A 1 54.72 -31.97 -7.63
N SER A 2 54.60 -33.09 -6.91
CA SER A 2 54.02 -33.34 -5.57
C SER A 2 52.75 -32.59 -5.12
N SER A 3 51.62 -33.28 -5.17
CA SER A 3 50.48 -33.11 -4.26
C SER A 3 50.73 -33.90 -2.97
N SER A 4 50.81 -33.22 -1.81
CA SER A 4 50.91 -33.88 -0.51
C SER A 4 49.51 -34.19 0.04
N SER A 5 49.24 -35.47 0.27
CA SER A 5 48.05 -35.96 0.96
C SER A 5 48.28 -35.97 2.48
N ALA A 6 47.38 -35.35 3.23
CA ALA A 6 47.37 -35.40 4.70
C ALA A 6 47.06 -36.82 5.23
N PRO A 7 47.60 -37.24 6.38
CA PRO A 7 47.46 -38.60 6.87
C PRO A 7 46.04 -38.86 7.41
N SER A 8 45.40 -39.92 6.93
CA SER A 8 44.14 -40.43 7.45
C SER A 8 44.33 -41.08 8.82
N LEU A 9 43.59 -40.62 9.82
CA LEU A 9 43.51 -41.25 11.14
C LEU A 9 42.91 -42.67 11.04
N PRO A 10 43.42 -43.67 11.81
CA PRO A 10 42.98 -45.04 11.73
C PRO A 10 41.50 -45.20 12.15
N GLN A 11 40.76 -46.07 11.47
CA GLN A 11 39.31 -46.25 11.62
C GLN A 11 38.73 -46.47 13.03
N PRO A 12 39.43 -47.02 14.05
CA PRO A 12 38.83 -47.20 15.38
C PRO A 12 38.58 -45.87 16.10
N THR A 13 39.42 -44.85 15.89
CA THR A 13 39.31 -43.56 16.61
C THR A 13 38.19 -42.67 16.07
N ARG A 14 37.83 -42.81 14.80
CA ARG A 14 36.72 -42.07 14.16
C ARG A 14 35.35 -42.51 14.68
N ARG A 15 35.19 -43.80 15.01
CA ARG A 15 33.93 -44.34 15.57
C ARG A 15 33.73 -43.93 17.03
N LEU A 16 34.80 -43.87 17.82
CA LEU A 16 34.76 -43.39 19.22
C LEU A 16 34.44 -41.89 19.30
N LEU A 17 35.00 -41.07 18.41
CA LEU A 17 34.68 -39.63 18.32
C LEU A 17 33.22 -39.38 17.90
N LEU A 18 32.70 -40.14 16.93
CA LEU A 18 31.29 -40.05 16.49
C LEU A 18 30.32 -40.54 17.57
N ALA A 19 30.67 -41.58 18.32
CA ALA A 19 29.88 -42.07 19.45
C ALA A 19 29.86 -41.04 20.60
N GLY A 20 31.00 -40.41 20.90
CA GLY A 20 31.09 -39.34 21.90
C GLY A 20 30.26 -38.11 21.54
N LEU A 21 30.32 -37.67 20.28
CA LEU A 21 29.50 -36.56 19.76
C LEU A 21 28.00 -36.87 19.80
N SER A 22 27.61 -38.10 19.47
CA SER A 22 26.20 -38.53 19.51
C SER A 22 25.67 -38.59 20.95
N LEU A 23 26.50 -39.03 21.91
CA LEU A 23 26.14 -39.06 23.33
C LEU A 23 26.01 -37.64 23.90
N LEU A 24 26.91 -36.73 23.50
CA LEU A 24 26.84 -35.32 23.90
C LEU A 24 25.57 -34.63 23.36
N LEU A 25 25.20 -34.92 22.11
CA LEU A 25 23.97 -34.40 21.49
C LEU A 25 22.71 -34.94 22.19
N LEU A 26 22.73 -36.22 22.59
CA LEU A 26 21.63 -36.86 23.32
C LEU A 26 21.46 -36.24 24.72
N VAL A 27 22.56 -35.95 25.43
CA VAL A 27 22.52 -35.28 26.74
C VAL A 27 22.02 -33.84 26.63
N LEU A 28 22.38 -33.12 25.56
CA LEU A 28 21.85 -31.78 25.26
C LEU A 28 20.35 -31.78 24.89
N LEU A 29 19.89 -32.80 24.17
CA LEU A 29 18.47 -32.99 23.85
C LEU A 29 17.64 -33.41 25.08
N LEU A 30 18.21 -34.20 25.98
CA LEU A 30 17.54 -34.62 27.23
C LEU A 30 17.54 -33.53 28.30
N SER A 31 18.50 -32.60 28.28
CA SER A 31 18.56 -31.46 29.22
C SER A 31 17.69 -30.26 28.79
N THR A 32 17.20 -30.23 27.56
CA THR A 32 16.24 -29.21 27.06
C THR A 32 14.78 -29.66 27.14
N ALA A 33 14.52 -30.93 27.47
CA ALA A 33 13.17 -31.50 27.59
C ALA A 33 12.48 -31.29 28.95
N SER A 34 13.03 -30.45 29.84
CA SER A 34 12.42 -30.14 31.14
C SER A 34 12.47 -28.64 31.42
N LEU A 35 11.54 -27.90 30.81
CA LEU A 35 11.07 -26.57 31.27
C LEU A 35 9.75 -26.23 30.52
N HIS A 36 8.74 -27.09 30.69
CA HIS A 36 7.35 -26.65 30.49
C HIS A 36 6.83 -26.13 31.84
N PRO A 37 6.42 -24.86 31.97
CA PRO A 37 5.73 -24.41 33.16
C PRO A 37 4.38 -25.14 33.25
N LYS A 38 4.19 -25.85 34.37
CA LYS A 38 2.94 -26.53 34.71
C LYS A 38 1.80 -25.52 34.76
N THR A 39 0.75 -25.78 34.00
CA THR A 39 -0.59 -25.20 34.15
C THR A 39 -1.04 -25.33 35.60
N SER A 40 -1.27 -24.18 36.26
CA SER A 40 -1.84 -24.12 37.60
C SER A 40 -3.35 -24.31 37.51
N GLU A 41 -3.83 -25.54 37.63
CA GLU A 41 -5.19 -25.79 38.10
C GLU A 41 -5.26 -25.45 39.59
N ARG A 42 -5.99 -24.39 39.92
CA ARG A 42 -6.51 -24.20 41.28
C ARG A 42 -7.92 -23.66 41.23
N ILE A 43 -8.84 -24.53 40.85
CA ILE A 43 -10.24 -24.42 41.24
C ILE A 43 -10.31 -24.69 42.75
N LYS A 44 -10.70 -23.67 43.53
CA LYS A 44 -11.35 -23.89 44.82
C LYS A 44 -12.57 -22.99 44.93
N SER A 45 -13.71 -23.68 44.99
CA SER A 45 -15.06 -23.23 45.29
C SER A 45 -15.13 -22.16 46.37
N TRP A 46 -15.75 -21.02 46.07
CA TRP A 46 -16.42 -20.20 47.07
C TRP A 46 -17.90 -20.13 46.72
N THR A 47 -18.66 -20.68 47.66
CA THR A 47 -20.11 -20.77 47.75
C THR A 47 -20.78 -19.39 47.77
N THR A 48 -21.92 -19.35 47.09
CA THR A 48 -23.03 -18.39 47.16
C THR A 48 -23.08 -17.50 48.40
N SER A 49 -22.87 -16.20 48.18
CA SER A 49 -23.50 -15.12 48.94
C SER A 49 -24.29 -14.26 47.95
N SER A 50 -25.60 -14.49 47.92
CA SER A 50 -26.57 -13.70 47.18
C SER A 50 -26.74 -12.36 47.88
N THR A 51 -26.14 -11.31 47.32
CA THR A 51 -26.61 -9.94 47.53
C THR A 51 -26.75 -9.29 46.16
N THR A 52 -27.95 -9.38 45.61
CA THR A 52 -28.39 -8.66 44.42
C THR A 52 -28.30 -7.16 44.66
N PRO A 53 -27.45 -6.40 43.92
CA PRO A 53 -27.70 -4.98 43.78
C PRO A 53 -28.96 -4.85 42.94
N SER A 54 -29.95 -4.14 43.44
CA SER A 54 -31.17 -3.82 42.71
C SER A 54 -30.79 -3.25 41.34
N ALA A 55 -31.24 -3.92 40.28
CA ALA A 55 -31.25 -3.39 38.93
C ALA A 55 -32.23 -2.19 38.91
N SER A 56 -31.74 -1.03 39.35
CA SER A 56 -32.34 0.24 38.96
C SER A 56 -32.14 0.35 37.46
N SER A 57 -33.25 0.21 36.75
CA SER A 57 -33.42 0.40 35.33
C SER A 57 -32.71 1.68 34.85
N LEU A 58 -31.48 1.53 34.38
CA LEU A 58 -30.93 2.46 33.41
C LEU A 58 -31.65 2.14 32.10
N SER A 59 -32.70 2.91 31.83
CA SER A 59 -33.28 3.00 30.50
C SER A 59 -32.18 3.47 29.55
N ILE A 60 -31.49 2.53 28.91
CA ILE A 60 -30.59 2.81 27.81
C ILE A 60 -31.47 3.35 26.69
N PRO A 61 -31.30 4.60 26.22
CA PRO A 61 -32.10 5.11 25.12
C PRO A 61 -31.47 4.59 23.81
N GLY A 62 -31.55 3.28 23.58
CA GLY A 62 -30.79 2.57 22.55
C GLY A 62 -31.32 2.68 21.12
N SER A 63 -32.12 3.68 20.75
CA SER A 63 -32.71 3.74 19.40
C SER A 63 -32.89 5.14 18.83
N SER A 64 -32.96 6.20 19.64
CA SER A 64 -33.25 7.57 19.17
C SER A 64 -32.02 8.38 18.74
N PHE A 65 -30.80 7.88 18.94
CA PHE A 65 -29.57 8.68 18.76
C PHE A 65 -28.86 8.47 17.42
N LEU A 66 -29.09 7.34 16.74
CA LEU A 66 -28.59 7.11 15.38
C LEU A 66 -29.28 8.03 14.34
N SER A 67 -30.38 8.68 14.73
CA SER A 67 -31.21 9.53 13.89
C SER A 67 -30.91 11.02 13.97
N ASP A 68 -29.96 11.49 14.79
CA ASP A 68 -29.57 12.91 14.82
C ASP A 68 -28.33 13.15 13.92
N PRO A 69 -28.51 13.66 12.68
CA PRO A 69 -27.40 13.97 11.79
C PRO A 69 -26.56 15.17 12.25
N THR A 70 -26.98 15.93 13.27
CA THR A 70 -26.29 17.14 13.71
C THR A 70 -25.17 16.88 14.72
N GLN A 71 -25.15 15.71 15.37
CA GLN A 71 -24.04 15.28 16.24
C GLN A 71 -23.16 14.23 15.55
N SER A 72 -22.23 14.68 14.70
CA SER A 72 -21.36 13.82 13.89
C SER A 72 -20.54 12.81 14.71
N LEU A 73 -20.16 13.18 15.94
CA LEU A 73 -19.34 12.35 16.83
C LEU A 73 -20.12 11.49 17.81
N SER A 74 -21.46 11.54 17.84
CA SER A 74 -22.29 10.84 18.84
C SER A 74 -22.00 9.33 18.92
N TYR A 75 -21.83 8.68 17.77
CA TYR A 75 -21.48 7.27 17.67
C TYR A 75 -20.09 6.98 18.25
N ARG A 76 -19.07 7.75 17.84
CA ARG A 76 -17.70 7.62 18.34
C ARG A 76 -17.64 7.92 19.84
N GLN A 77 -18.25 9.01 20.30
CA GLN A 77 -18.34 9.39 21.71
C GLN A 77 -19.04 8.33 22.55
N HIS A 78 -20.12 7.73 22.05
CA HIS A 78 -20.78 6.62 22.73
C HIS A 78 -19.82 5.44 22.92
N LEU A 79 -19.19 4.97 21.84
CA LEU A 79 -18.23 3.88 21.92
C LEU A 79 -17.04 4.24 22.82
N GLU A 80 -16.38 5.37 22.61
CA GLU A 80 -15.24 5.85 23.40
C GLU A 80 -15.60 6.02 24.88
N SER A 81 -16.80 6.49 25.23
CA SER A 81 -17.25 6.60 26.63
C SER A 81 -17.35 5.24 27.33
N THR A 82 -17.53 4.17 26.57
CA THR A 82 -17.62 2.79 27.07
C THR A 82 -16.31 2.02 26.98
N THR A 83 -15.37 2.44 26.11
CA THR A 83 -14.17 1.65 25.79
C THR A 83 -12.83 2.35 26.04
N SER A 84 -12.78 3.67 26.26
CA SER A 84 -11.53 4.45 26.31
C SER A 84 -11.30 5.23 27.61
N SER A 85 -10.02 5.45 27.93
CA SER A 85 -9.60 6.31 29.05
C SER A 85 -9.84 7.80 28.72
N PRO A 86 -10.28 8.63 29.70
CA PRO A 86 -10.47 10.08 29.54
C PRO A 86 -9.26 10.86 29.02
N SER A 87 -8.04 10.34 29.21
CA SER A 87 -6.80 10.94 28.69
C SER A 87 -6.60 10.79 27.18
N SER A 88 -7.47 10.03 26.50
CA SER A 88 -7.38 9.73 25.06
C SER A 88 -8.32 10.57 24.18
N LEU A 89 -8.93 11.62 24.76
CA LEU A 89 -10.10 12.31 24.18
C LEU A 89 -9.81 13.47 23.21
N ILE A 90 -8.55 13.72 22.82
CA ILE A 90 -8.25 14.78 21.85
C ILE A 90 -8.38 14.20 20.45
N HIS A 91 -9.50 14.52 19.79
CA HIS A 91 -9.83 14.08 18.44
C HIS A 91 -9.48 15.14 17.38
N SER A 92 -8.86 14.70 16.30
CA SER A 92 -8.56 15.45 15.08
C SER A 92 -9.40 14.89 13.92
N PRO A 93 -10.29 15.70 13.30
CA PRO A 93 -11.07 15.28 12.14
C PRO A 93 -10.22 14.89 10.92
N THR A 94 -8.94 15.25 10.91
CA THR A 94 -8.02 14.95 9.81
C THR A 94 -6.90 13.99 10.23
N LEU A 95 -6.95 13.40 11.43
CA LEU A 95 -5.91 12.50 11.96
C LEU A 95 -4.50 13.15 12.00
N GLY A 96 -4.43 14.48 12.03
CA GLY A 96 -3.18 15.24 11.95
C GLY A 96 -2.65 15.49 10.53
N PHE A 97 -3.43 15.20 9.49
CA PHE A 97 -3.16 15.62 8.10
C PHE A 97 -3.81 16.99 7.80
N SER A 98 -3.45 17.61 6.67
CA SER A 98 -4.19 18.76 6.12
C SER A 98 -5.54 18.31 5.55
N HIS A 99 -5.55 17.21 4.78
CA HIS A 99 -6.76 16.63 4.20
C HIS A 99 -6.70 15.10 4.14
N ILE A 100 -7.87 14.47 4.11
CA ILE A 100 -8.05 13.05 3.77
C ILE A 100 -8.84 12.98 2.46
N TYR A 101 -8.23 12.43 1.42
CA TYR A 101 -8.84 12.25 0.11
C TYR A 101 -9.30 10.81 -0.10
N VAL A 102 -10.45 10.63 -0.75
CA VAL A 102 -10.97 9.32 -1.15
C VAL A 102 -11.15 9.29 -2.66
N LEU A 103 -10.36 8.46 -3.34
CA LEU A 103 -10.47 8.21 -4.77
C LEU A 103 -11.68 7.30 -5.03
N SER A 104 -12.68 7.81 -5.73
CA SER A 104 -13.92 7.08 -5.99
C SER A 104 -14.54 7.50 -7.32
N LEU A 105 -15.16 6.57 -8.04
CA LEU A 105 -15.96 6.93 -9.21
C LEU A 105 -17.18 7.78 -8.79
N PRO A 106 -17.49 8.87 -9.50
CA PRO A 106 -18.69 9.68 -9.22
C PRO A 106 -19.99 8.88 -9.27
N SER A 107 -20.04 7.86 -10.11
CA SER A 107 -21.19 6.97 -10.27
C SER A 107 -21.33 5.91 -9.17
N ARG A 108 -20.28 5.63 -8.39
CA ARG A 108 -20.28 4.64 -7.28
C ARG A 108 -20.84 5.24 -6.00
N LEU A 109 -22.11 5.65 -6.06
CA LEU A 109 -22.83 6.23 -4.93
C LEU A 109 -22.87 5.30 -3.71
N ASP A 110 -22.91 3.99 -3.95
CA ASP A 110 -22.81 2.95 -2.92
C ASP A 110 -21.48 3.04 -2.15
N ARG A 111 -20.33 3.10 -2.85
CA ARG A 111 -19.01 3.21 -2.21
C ARG A 111 -18.82 4.55 -1.53
N ARG A 112 -19.25 5.66 -2.16
CA ARG A 112 -19.19 6.99 -1.54
C ARG A 112 -20.04 7.07 -0.27
N GLN A 113 -21.21 6.43 -0.25
CA GLN A 113 -22.04 6.35 0.95
C GLN A 113 -21.37 5.50 2.04
N GLN A 114 -20.79 4.35 1.68
CA GLN A 114 -20.03 3.51 2.62
C GLN A 114 -18.85 4.27 3.24
N MET A 115 -18.07 5.00 2.42
CA MET A 115 -16.96 5.81 2.90
C MET A 115 -17.42 7.00 3.74
N SER A 116 -18.55 7.63 3.41
CA SER A 116 -19.13 8.70 4.24
C SER A 116 -19.57 8.18 5.61
N LYS A 117 -20.09 6.95 5.66
CA LYS A 117 -20.49 6.26 6.89
C LYS A 117 -19.27 5.89 7.73
N LEU A 118 -18.22 5.36 7.10
CA LEU A 118 -16.93 5.08 7.73
C LEU A 118 -16.32 6.36 8.32
N ALA A 119 -16.32 7.46 7.55
CA ALA A 119 -15.83 8.76 7.99
C ALA A 119 -16.62 9.30 9.21
N LYS A 120 -17.96 9.23 9.17
CA LYS A 120 -18.81 9.59 10.31
C LYS A 120 -18.51 8.75 11.55
N ALA A 121 -18.30 7.44 11.38
CA ALA A 121 -18.00 6.54 12.49
C ALA A 121 -16.65 6.88 13.16
N LEU A 122 -15.64 7.21 12.36
CA LEU A 122 -14.31 7.62 12.83
C LEU A 122 -14.24 9.09 13.29
N GLY A 123 -15.27 9.89 13.00
CA GLY A 123 -15.27 11.33 13.25
C GLY A 123 -14.40 12.14 12.28
N VAL A 124 -13.97 11.54 11.17
CA VAL A 124 -13.04 12.19 10.24
C VAL A 124 -13.76 12.90 9.09
N GLU A 125 -13.11 13.91 8.54
CA GLU A 125 -13.55 14.63 7.35
C GLU A 125 -12.81 14.09 6.12
N ILE A 126 -13.58 13.69 5.10
CA ILE A 126 -13.05 13.16 3.84
C ILE A 126 -13.49 14.03 2.65
N THR A 127 -12.63 14.14 1.65
CA THR A 127 -12.92 14.81 0.37
C THR A 127 -12.82 13.80 -0.77
N PHE A 128 -13.89 13.64 -1.54
CA PHE A 128 -13.85 12.75 -2.71
C PHE A 128 -13.04 13.38 -3.84
N VAL A 129 -12.18 12.57 -4.45
CA VAL A 129 -11.51 12.86 -5.73
C VAL A 129 -12.12 11.95 -6.78
N ASP A 130 -12.60 12.55 -7.86
CA ASP A 130 -13.30 11.83 -8.92
C ASP A 130 -12.34 10.95 -9.71
N ALA A 131 -12.59 9.63 -9.68
CA ALA A 131 -11.97 8.68 -10.58
C ALA A 131 -12.66 8.68 -11.95
N HIS A 132 -12.03 8.08 -12.94
CA HIS A 132 -12.54 7.98 -14.31
C HIS A 132 -12.86 6.55 -14.72
N LEU A 133 -13.77 6.41 -15.69
CA LEU A 133 -14.16 5.12 -16.22
C LEU A 133 -13.08 4.57 -17.16
N LYS A 134 -12.80 3.27 -17.04
CA LYS A 134 -11.73 2.60 -17.81
C LYS A 134 -12.03 2.47 -19.31
N ASP A 135 -13.29 2.57 -19.68
CA ASP A 135 -13.81 2.39 -21.04
C ASP A 135 -13.88 3.69 -21.87
N GLU A 136 -13.54 4.84 -21.27
CA GLU A 136 -13.46 6.14 -21.94
C GLU A 136 -12.45 6.16 -23.09
N SER A 137 -12.71 6.96 -24.13
CA SER A 137 -11.90 6.99 -25.35
C SER A 137 -10.45 7.40 -25.10
N TRP A 138 -10.23 8.31 -24.14
CA TRP A 138 -8.89 8.82 -23.81
C TRP A 138 -8.00 7.73 -23.22
N VAL A 139 -8.56 6.69 -22.60
CA VAL A 139 -7.78 5.57 -22.04
C VAL A 139 -7.06 4.82 -23.17
N ARG A 140 -7.73 4.59 -24.30
CA ARG A 140 -7.12 4.00 -25.51
C ARG A 140 -6.13 4.95 -26.18
N TRP A 141 -6.40 6.27 -26.15
CA TRP A 141 -5.45 7.28 -26.64
C TRP A 141 -4.16 7.28 -25.82
N VAL A 142 -4.24 7.17 -24.49
CA VAL A 142 -3.06 7.01 -23.62
C VAL A 142 -2.31 5.73 -23.98
N ALA A 143 -3.00 4.61 -24.20
CA ALA A 143 -2.35 3.37 -24.60
C ALA A 143 -1.56 3.48 -25.92
N GLU A 144 -2.10 4.21 -26.90
CA GLU A 144 -1.39 4.50 -28.16
C GLU A 144 -0.11 5.32 -27.92
N ARG A 145 -0.17 6.37 -27.08
CA ARG A 145 1.01 7.17 -26.72
C ARG A 145 2.06 6.35 -25.95
N VAL A 146 1.63 5.48 -25.04
CA VAL A 146 2.53 4.59 -24.28
C VAL A 146 3.24 3.60 -25.22
N GLU A 147 2.56 3.05 -26.23
CA GLU A 147 3.19 2.16 -27.22
C GLU A 147 4.33 2.88 -27.95
N GLU A 148 4.05 4.09 -28.45
CA GLU A 148 5.03 4.87 -29.20
C GLU A 148 6.26 5.20 -28.35
N VAL A 149 6.03 5.64 -27.11
CA VAL A 149 7.10 5.94 -26.14
C VAL A 149 7.89 4.68 -25.79
N ARG A 150 7.24 3.55 -25.52
CA ARG A 150 7.93 2.28 -25.22
C ARG A 150 8.78 1.81 -26.40
N ARG A 151 8.31 1.96 -27.63
CA ARG A 151 9.04 1.61 -28.85
C ARG A 151 10.30 2.46 -29.01
N GLU A 152 10.18 3.78 -28.87
CA GLU A 152 11.30 4.71 -28.92
C GLU A 152 12.31 4.43 -27.80
N ARG A 153 11.81 4.34 -26.57
CA ARG A 153 12.62 4.08 -25.37
C ARG A 153 13.38 2.77 -25.48
N ARG A 154 12.75 1.70 -25.95
CA ARG A 154 13.37 0.38 -26.19
C ARG A 154 14.56 0.50 -27.15
N ALA A 155 14.42 1.23 -28.25
CA ALA A 155 15.51 1.43 -29.21
C ALA A 155 16.69 2.19 -28.58
N ILE A 156 16.42 3.26 -27.82
CA ILE A 156 17.44 4.06 -27.14
C ILE A 156 18.18 3.21 -26.08
N MET A 157 17.44 2.51 -25.23
CA MET A 157 18.02 1.69 -24.16
C MET A 157 18.84 0.52 -24.70
N ALA A 158 18.33 -0.18 -25.72
CA ALA A 158 19.05 -1.29 -26.36
C ALA A 158 20.38 -0.83 -26.96
N LYS A 159 20.38 0.32 -27.66
CA LYS A 159 21.59 0.94 -28.21
C LYS A 159 22.57 1.34 -27.11
N ALA A 160 22.09 2.01 -26.06
CA ALA A 160 22.96 2.49 -24.99
C ALA A 160 23.57 1.36 -24.15
N ARG A 161 22.82 0.27 -23.94
CA ARG A 161 23.28 -0.90 -23.18
C ARG A 161 24.02 -1.93 -24.05
N ASN A 162 24.03 -1.75 -25.37
CA ASN A 162 24.57 -2.70 -26.35
C ASN A 162 23.98 -4.12 -26.20
N ILE A 163 22.64 -4.20 -26.08
CA ILE A 163 21.89 -5.45 -25.95
C ILE A 163 20.75 -5.53 -26.97
N ASN A 164 20.16 -6.72 -27.10
CA ASN A 164 19.04 -6.92 -28.02
C ASN A 164 17.78 -6.16 -27.53
N PRO A 165 17.06 -5.41 -28.38
CA PRO A 165 15.83 -4.72 -28.01
C PRO A 165 14.76 -5.60 -27.33
N SER A 166 14.70 -6.90 -27.67
CA SER A 166 13.77 -7.84 -27.06
C SER A 166 14.03 -8.14 -25.57
N SER A 167 15.20 -7.80 -25.04
CA SER A 167 15.52 -7.95 -23.63
C SER A 167 15.18 -6.73 -22.78
N ILE A 168 14.49 -5.73 -23.35
CA ILE A 168 14.06 -4.51 -22.64
C ILE A 168 12.56 -4.59 -22.36
N GLY A 169 12.20 -4.58 -21.07
CA GLY A 169 10.81 -4.59 -20.61
C GLY A 169 10.65 -5.12 -19.19
N GLY A 170 9.60 -5.92 -18.99
CA GLY A 170 9.17 -6.43 -17.69
C GLY A 170 8.24 -5.46 -16.96
N LEU A 171 7.47 -5.97 -16.01
CA LEU A 171 6.51 -5.19 -15.21
C LEU A 171 6.67 -5.41 -13.70
N GLN A 172 7.80 -5.97 -13.26
CA GLN A 172 8.19 -6.03 -11.86
C GLN A 172 8.68 -4.67 -11.32
N ILE A 173 8.87 -4.58 -10.01
CA ILE A 173 9.50 -3.41 -9.38
C ILE A 173 10.92 -3.22 -9.96
N GLY A 174 11.23 -1.99 -10.37
CA GLY A 174 12.52 -1.66 -10.99
C GLY A 174 12.64 -2.07 -12.46
N ASN A 175 11.52 -2.31 -13.16
CA ASN A 175 11.52 -2.65 -14.59
C ASN A 175 12.12 -1.56 -15.49
N ASP A 176 12.42 -1.94 -16.73
CA ASP A 176 13.09 -1.08 -17.70
C ASP A 176 12.27 0.15 -18.14
N TRP A 177 10.95 0.12 -17.98
CA TRP A 177 10.10 1.25 -18.32
C TRP A 177 10.22 2.41 -17.34
N LEU A 178 10.71 2.17 -16.12
CA LEU A 178 10.78 3.18 -15.05
C LEU A 178 12.18 3.70 -14.73
N VAL A 179 13.24 3.01 -15.17
CA VAL A 179 14.63 3.38 -14.84
C VAL A 179 15.08 4.65 -15.57
N GLN A 180 15.59 5.66 -14.86
CA GLN A 180 16.23 6.83 -15.48
C GLN A 180 17.62 6.46 -16.05
N THR A 181 17.66 5.75 -17.18
CA THR A 181 18.88 5.51 -17.95
C THR A 181 18.52 5.61 -19.44
N PRO A 182 19.47 6.02 -20.30
CA PRO A 182 20.78 5.43 -20.49
C PRO A 182 21.80 6.15 -19.61
N SER A 183 22.61 5.37 -18.86
CA SER A 183 23.88 5.69 -18.18
C SER A 183 24.15 7.13 -17.66
N PRO A 184 24.80 7.31 -16.48
CA PRO A 184 25.27 8.61 -15.99
C PRO A 184 26.13 9.41 -17.00
N ASN A 185 26.70 8.75 -18.01
CA ASN A 185 27.59 9.35 -19.01
C ASN A 185 26.95 9.57 -20.39
N THR A 186 25.64 9.33 -20.55
CA THR A 186 24.95 9.52 -21.83
C THR A 186 23.81 10.52 -21.71
N SER A 187 23.73 11.46 -22.65
CA SER A 187 22.59 12.36 -22.76
C SER A 187 21.34 11.56 -23.17
N PHE A 188 20.33 11.52 -22.29
CA PHE A 188 18.99 11.09 -22.67
C PHE A 188 18.24 12.28 -23.30
N PRO A 189 17.38 12.06 -24.32
CA PRO A 189 16.60 13.15 -24.87
C PRO A 189 15.67 13.74 -23.80
N SER A 190 15.48 15.07 -23.84
CA SER A 190 14.66 15.81 -22.86
C SER A 190 13.19 15.36 -22.82
N GLY A 191 12.71 14.69 -23.86
CA GLY A 191 11.39 14.09 -23.96
C GLY A 191 11.29 13.15 -25.17
N PRO A 192 10.26 12.30 -25.25
CA PRO A 192 10.02 11.46 -26.41
C PRO A 192 9.75 12.31 -27.66
N THR A 193 10.15 11.82 -28.83
CA THR A 193 10.03 12.55 -30.11
C THR A 193 8.59 12.62 -30.63
N THR A 194 7.67 11.87 -30.02
CA THR A 194 6.22 11.96 -30.25
C THR A 194 5.70 13.35 -29.84
N THR A 195 5.80 14.29 -30.76
CA THR A 195 5.16 15.60 -30.68
C THR A 195 3.78 15.51 -31.31
N HIS A 196 2.75 15.99 -30.61
CA HIS A 196 1.38 15.92 -31.10
C HIS A 196 1.18 16.99 -32.20
N PRO A 197 0.73 16.64 -33.43
CA PRO A 197 0.69 17.59 -34.55
C PRO A 197 -0.30 18.76 -34.42
N SER A 198 -1.16 18.81 -33.40
CA SER A 198 -2.32 19.70 -33.41
C SER A 198 -2.22 20.99 -32.58
N LEU A 199 -1.07 21.33 -31.98
CA LEU A 199 -0.99 22.53 -31.13
C LEU A 199 0.23 23.39 -31.47
N SER A 200 -0.01 24.38 -32.33
CA SER A 200 0.82 25.57 -32.51
C SER A 200 0.97 26.30 -31.17
N SER A 201 2.02 26.02 -30.41
CA SER A 201 2.48 26.92 -29.35
C SER A 201 4.00 26.92 -29.27
N THR A 202 4.55 28.07 -28.89
CA THR A 202 5.96 28.48 -28.87
C THR A 202 6.86 27.69 -27.90
N SER A 203 6.44 26.51 -27.43
CA SER A 203 7.24 25.58 -26.64
C SER A 203 6.80 24.13 -26.91
N PRO A 204 7.73 23.16 -27.05
CA PRO A 204 7.38 21.76 -27.27
C PRO A 204 6.62 21.20 -26.07
N ARG A 205 5.35 20.81 -26.27
CA ARG A 205 4.50 20.16 -25.25
C ARG A 205 4.63 18.64 -25.35
N SER A 206 4.71 17.96 -24.21
CA SER A 206 4.69 16.50 -24.15
C SER A 206 3.26 15.95 -24.27
N TRP A 207 3.12 14.66 -24.57
CA TRP A 207 1.81 14.01 -24.60
C TRP A 207 1.12 13.98 -23.22
N VAL A 208 1.89 14.00 -22.13
CA VAL A 208 1.37 14.10 -20.76
C VAL A 208 0.79 15.50 -20.53
N ASP A 209 1.45 16.56 -21.00
CA ASP A 209 0.93 17.93 -20.90
C ASP A 209 -0.43 18.07 -21.62
N VAL A 210 -0.58 17.41 -22.78
CA VAL A 210 -1.85 17.36 -23.52
C VAL A 210 -2.94 16.65 -22.72
N LEU A 211 -2.61 15.54 -22.03
CA LEU A 211 -3.54 14.83 -21.16
C LEU A 211 -3.97 15.70 -19.96
N GLU A 212 -3.01 16.39 -19.34
CA GLU A 212 -3.26 17.31 -18.22
C GLU A 212 -4.15 18.48 -18.62
N GLU A 213 -3.87 19.12 -19.77
CA GLU A 213 -4.66 20.22 -20.31
C GLU A 213 -6.07 19.77 -20.69
N ALA A 214 -6.19 18.59 -21.32
CA ALA A 214 -7.49 18.02 -21.67
C ALA A 214 -8.34 17.75 -20.42
N HIS A 215 -7.73 17.28 -19.33
CA HIS A 215 -8.42 17.14 -18.06
C HIS A 215 -8.81 18.50 -17.47
N ALA A 216 -7.87 19.45 -17.39
CA ALA A 216 -8.11 20.79 -16.82
C ALA A 216 -9.21 21.58 -17.55
N THR A 217 -9.39 21.32 -18.85
CA THR A 217 -10.41 21.96 -19.70
C THR A 217 -11.68 21.12 -19.89
N ALA A 218 -11.81 19.99 -19.18
CA ALA A 218 -12.92 19.04 -19.32
C ALA A 218 -13.12 18.52 -20.77
N THR A 219 -12.03 18.36 -21.51
CA THR A 219 -12.01 17.90 -22.91
C THR A 219 -11.37 16.52 -23.12
N LEU A 220 -11.20 15.70 -22.07
CA LEU A 220 -10.69 14.33 -22.17
C LEU A 220 -11.41 13.50 -23.25
N HIS A 221 -12.73 13.64 -23.38
CA HIS A 221 -13.54 12.95 -24.40
C HIS A 221 -13.11 13.26 -25.85
N LYS A 222 -12.36 14.33 -26.10
CA LYS A 222 -11.81 14.67 -27.42
C LYS A 222 -10.55 13.88 -27.75
N LEU A 223 -9.86 13.34 -26.74
CA LEU A 223 -8.72 12.47 -26.94
C LEU A 223 -9.22 11.09 -27.40
N THR A 224 -8.92 10.75 -28.64
CA THR A 224 -9.36 9.51 -29.29
C THR A 224 -8.18 8.85 -30.00
N PRO A 225 -8.01 7.52 -29.89
CA PRO A 225 -6.91 6.81 -30.54
C PRO A 225 -7.09 6.81 -32.06
N THR A 226 -6.00 6.67 -32.83
CA THR A 226 -6.07 6.51 -34.30
C THR A 226 -6.90 5.28 -34.69
N ASN A 227 -6.81 4.20 -33.91
CA ASN A 227 -7.66 3.02 -34.04
C ASN A 227 -8.73 2.98 -32.92
N PRO A 228 -10.01 3.25 -33.23
CA PRO A 228 -11.09 3.20 -32.23
C PRO A 228 -11.30 1.84 -31.56
N ARG A 229 -10.87 0.75 -32.22
CA ARG A 229 -10.97 -0.63 -31.73
C ARG A 229 -9.64 -1.14 -31.14
N LEU A 230 -8.74 -0.24 -30.75
CA LEU A 230 -7.47 -0.60 -30.13
C LEU A 230 -7.71 -1.45 -28.87
N ASN A 231 -7.15 -2.65 -28.86
CA ASN A 231 -7.11 -3.52 -27.70
C ASN A 231 -5.87 -3.15 -26.87
N ILE A 232 -6.08 -2.59 -25.67
CA ILE A 232 -5.01 -2.02 -24.87
C ILE A 232 -4.00 -3.11 -24.45
N THR A 233 -4.49 -4.20 -23.87
CA THR A 233 -3.63 -5.29 -23.38
C THR A 233 -2.77 -5.92 -24.47
N SER A 234 -3.30 -6.09 -25.68
CA SER A 234 -2.54 -6.62 -26.81
C SER A 234 -1.51 -5.63 -27.33
N THR A 235 -1.86 -4.33 -27.36
CA THR A 235 -0.99 -3.25 -27.84
C THR A 235 0.20 -3.04 -26.89
N LEU A 236 -0.06 -3.11 -25.58
CA LEU A 236 0.94 -2.88 -24.54
C LEU A 236 1.50 -4.16 -23.93
N TRP A 237 1.32 -5.30 -24.60
CA TRP A 237 1.79 -6.59 -24.11
C TRP A 237 3.31 -6.57 -23.93
N ASP A 238 3.77 -6.85 -22.71
CA ASP A 238 5.18 -7.02 -22.41
C ASP A 238 5.54 -8.52 -22.37
N PRO A 239 6.35 -9.04 -23.31
CA PRO A 239 6.68 -10.45 -23.36
C PRO A 239 7.57 -10.92 -22.21
N LEU A 240 8.20 -10.01 -21.47
CA LEU A 240 9.02 -10.33 -20.30
C LEU A 240 8.19 -10.38 -19.01
N GLU A 241 6.92 -9.98 -19.04
CA GLU A 241 5.97 -10.20 -17.95
C GLU A 241 5.11 -11.44 -18.25
N THR A 242 5.30 -12.49 -17.45
CA THR A 242 4.64 -13.78 -17.66
C THR A 242 3.26 -13.87 -17.00
N ILE A 243 2.96 -12.96 -16.07
CA ILE A 243 1.69 -12.94 -15.33
C ILE A 243 0.71 -12.05 -16.08
N ALA A 244 -0.28 -12.67 -16.73
CA ALA A 244 -1.30 -11.95 -17.52
C ALA A 244 -2.01 -10.83 -16.73
N GLY A 245 -2.25 -11.04 -15.43
CA GLY A 245 -2.88 -10.04 -14.56
C GLY A 245 -2.03 -8.80 -14.26
N ARG A 246 -0.71 -8.83 -14.53
CA ARG A 246 0.19 -7.68 -14.38
C ARG A 246 0.33 -6.84 -15.65
N GLN A 247 -0.19 -7.34 -16.77
CA GLN A 247 -0.14 -6.62 -18.04
C GLN A 247 -0.97 -5.33 -17.98
N VAL A 248 -0.47 -4.28 -18.64
CA VAL A 248 -1.17 -3.00 -18.71
C VAL A 248 -2.50 -3.19 -19.47
N ASN A 249 -3.59 -2.75 -18.85
CA ASN A 249 -4.95 -2.81 -19.38
C ASN A 249 -5.68 -1.49 -19.12
N GLU A 250 -6.93 -1.39 -19.56
CA GLU A 250 -7.81 -0.24 -19.38
C GLU A 250 -7.88 0.21 -17.91
N GLY A 251 -8.04 -0.75 -17.01
CA GLY A 251 -8.12 -0.50 -15.57
C GLY A 251 -6.81 0.04 -15.01
N VAL A 252 -5.67 -0.51 -15.42
CA VAL A 252 -4.34 -0.03 -15.03
C VAL A 252 -4.15 1.45 -15.40
N ILE A 253 -4.52 1.84 -16.62
CA ILE A 253 -4.39 3.24 -17.07
C ILE A 253 -5.33 4.15 -16.28
N SER A 254 -6.58 3.74 -16.07
CA SER A 254 -7.54 4.56 -15.32
C SER A 254 -7.16 4.71 -13.85
N THR A 255 -6.72 3.64 -13.18
CA THR A 255 -6.23 3.68 -11.80
C THR A 255 -4.99 4.59 -11.69
N PHE A 256 -4.04 4.47 -12.62
CA PHE A 256 -2.87 5.37 -12.66
C PHE A 256 -3.32 6.84 -12.76
N PHE A 257 -4.26 7.15 -13.65
CA PHE A 257 -4.80 8.49 -13.81
C PHE A 257 -5.45 8.99 -12.51
N GLY A 258 -6.30 8.17 -11.88
CA GLY A 258 -6.97 8.49 -10.62
C GLY A 258 -6.00 8.85 -9.49
N HIS A 259 -4.96 8.04 -9.28
CA HIS A 259 -3.95 8.34 -8.26
C HIS A 259 -3.19 9.64 -8.58
N THR A 260 -2.84 9.92 -9.84
CA THR A 260 -2.23 11.21 -10.17
C THR A 260 -3.16 12.39 -9.89
N ARG A 261 -4.49 12.25 -10.04
CA ARG A 261 -5.46 13.30 -9.67
C ARG A 261 -5.46 13.55 -8.17
N ALA A 262 -5.50 12.49 -7.37
CA ALA A 262 -5.48 12.60 -5.91
C ALA A 262 -4.18 13.25 -5.42
N ILE A 263 -3.02 12.83 -5.95
CA ILE A 263 -1.71 13.42 -5.60
C ILE A 263 -1.62 14.88 -6.05
N LYS A 264 -2.11 15.21 -7.26
CA LYS A 264 -2.15 16.58 -7.77
C LYS A 264 -2.99 17.49 -6.88
N LYS A 265 -4.09 16.97 -6.32
CA LYS A 265 -4.94 17.72 -5.40
C LYS A 265 -4.19 18.15 -4.13
N VAL A 266 -3.32 17.29 -3.59
CA VAL A 266 -2.42 17.61 -2.45
C VAL A 266 -1.53 18.81 -2.78
N VAL A 267 -0.93 18.81 -3.99
CA VAL A 267 -0.05 19.90 -4.44
C VAL A 267 -0.82 21.20 -4.66
N GLU A 268 -1.94 21.14 -5.37
CA GLU A 268 -2.76 22.31 -5.71
C GLU A 268 -3.39 22.98 -4.48
N ASN A 269 -3.81 22.18 -3.49
CA ASN A 269 -4.39 22.71 -2.25
C ASN A 269 -3.34 23.24 -1.27
N GLY A 270 -2.05 23.01 -1.54
CA GLY A 270 -0.98 23.45 -0.63
C GLY A 270 -0.90 22.62 0.66
N ASP A 271 -1.34 21.35 0.61
CA ASP A 271 -1.40 20.48 1.77
C ASP A 271 -0.01 20.15 2.28
N GLU A 272 0.23 20.42 3.56
CA GLU A 272 1.49 20.06 4.21
C GLU A 272 1.70 18.53 4.22
N SER A 273 0.61 17.82 4.52
CA SER A 273 0.49 16.38 4.29
C SER A 273 -0.96 15.97 4.07
N ALA A 274 -1.18 14.89 3.34
CA ALA A 274 -2.52 14.35 3.11
C ALA A 274 -2.52 12.83 3.12
N LEU A 275 -3.64 12.23 3.54
CA LEU A 275 -3.92 10.80 3.42
C LEU A 275 -4.79 10.56 2.18
N ILE A 276 -4.41 9.65 1.31
CA ILE A 276 -5.18 9.22 0.14
C ILE A 276 -5.67 7.80 0.39
N LEU A 277 -6.97 7.58 0.20
CA LEU A 277 -7.66 6.30 0.35
C LEU A 277 -8.34 5.92 -0.97
N GLU A 278 -8.41 4.63 -1.27
CA GLU A 278 -9.42 4.08 -2.19
C GLU A 278 -10.79 3.98 -1.50
N ASP A 279 -11.87 3.85 -2.26
CA ASP A 279 -13.26 3.88 -1.74
C ASP A 279 -13.77 2.54 -1.19
N ASP A 280 -12.94 1.51 -1.27
CA ASP A 280 -13.21 0.16 -0.80
C ASP A 280 -12.30 -0.22 0.37
N VAL A 281 -11.93 0.71 1.24
CA VAL A 281 -11.10 0.41 2.44
C VAL A 281 -11.91 0.16 3.70
N ASP A 282 -11.33 -0.59 4.63
CA ASP A 282 -11.69 -0.67 6.05
C ASP A 282 -10.49 -0.22 6.88
N VAL A 283 -10.78 0.30 8.09
CA VAL A 283 -9.83 1.07 8.89
C VAL A 283 -9.87 0.58 10.33
N GLU A 284 -8.70 0.48 10.97
CA GLU A 284 -8.58 0.23 12.40
C GLU A 284 -9.34 1.30 13.21
N TRP A 285 -10.21 0.90 14.14
CA TRP A 285 -11.05 1.82 14.91
C TRP A 285 -10.24 2.90 15.67
N ASP A 286 -9.10 2.49 16.24
CA ASP A 286 -8.17 3.35 16.98
C ASP A 286 -7.06 3.93 16.08
N LEU A 287 -7.31 4.05 14.75
CA LEU A 287 -6.35 4.55 13.77
C LEU A 287 -5.67 5.83 14.23
N GLU A 288 -6.44 6.80 14.73
CA GLU A 288 -5.94 8.10 15.18
C GLU A 288 -4.82 7.98 16.23
N ARG A 289 -5.01 7.10 17.23
CA ARG A 289 -4.06 6.92 18.32
C ARG A 289 -2.83 6.14 17.88
N VAL A 290 -3.02 5.12 17.04
CA VAL A 290 -1.89 4.36 16.49
C VAL A 290 -1.08 5.24 15.55
N TRP A 291 -1.74 5.92 14.61
CA TRP A 291 -1.12 6.82 13.65
C TRP A 291 -0.39 7.97 14.32
N SER A 292 -0.98 8.65 15.31
CA SER A 292 -0.29 9.76 16.00
C SER A 292 1.03 9.33 16.67
N ARG A 293 1.10 8.10 17.19
CA ARG A 293 2.34 7.53 17.76
C ARG A 293 3.37 7.16 16.70
N VAL A 294 2.91 6.64 15.56
CA VAL A 294 3.75 6.30 14.41
C VAL A 294 4.29 7.57 13.75
N ARG A 295 3.41 8.53 13.44
CA ARG A 295 3.72 9.79 12.74
C ARG A 295 4.84 10.56 13.41
N ARG A 296 4.82 10.72 14.74
CA ARG A 296 5.89 11.39 15.51
C ARG A 296 7.27 10.75 15.37
N ARG A 297 7.36 9.53 14.83
CA ARG A 297 8.61 8.80 14.61
C ARG A 297 9.09 8.85 13.16
N LEU A 298 8.32 9.44 12.24
CA LEU A 298 8.78 9.70 10.88
C LEU A 298 9.88 10.77 10.86
N PRO A 299 10.83 10.70 9.91
CA PRO A 299 11.92 11.68 9.78
C PRO A 299 11.42 13.14 9.73
N GLY A 300 12.00 13.99 10.59
CA GLY A 300 11.67 15.42 10.70
C GLY A 300 10.43 15.75 11.54
N GLU A 301 9.55 14.79 11.84
CA GLU A 301 8.30 15.09 12.57
C GLU A 301 8.55 15.48 14.03
N ARG A 302 9.57 14.91 14.69
CA ARG A 302 9.90 15.26 16.07
C ARG A 302 10.44 16.69 16.18
N GLU A 303 11.33 17.07 15.28
CA GLU A 303 11.89 18.42 15.21
C GLU A 303 10.79 19.45 14.93
N ARG A 304 9.87 19.12 14.02
CA ARG A 304 8.69 19.95 13.73
C ARG A 304 7.80 20.10 14.95
N GLU A 305 7.50 19.02 15.68
CA GLU A 305 6.72 19.09 16.91
C GLU A 305 7.38 20.00 17.96
N LEU A 306 8.70 19.90 18.14
CA LEU A 306 9.46 20.74 19.07
C LEU A 306 9.49 22.21 18.67
N ASN A 307 9.45 22.51 17.37
CA ASN A 307 9.47 23.85 16.81
C ASN A 307 8.06 24.39 16.49
N GLY A 308 7.01 23.87 17.14
CA GLY A 308 5.65 24.39 16.97
C GLY A 308 5.06 24.20 15.57
N GLY A 309 5.53 23.20 14.83
CA GLY A 309 5.11 22.89 13.45
C GLY A 309 6.05 23.41 12.37
N GLU A 310 7.02 24.27 12.72
CA GLU A 310 8.01 24.79 11.78
C GLU A 310 9.08 23.75 11.40
N GLY A 311 9.50 23.79 10.14
CA GLY A 311 10.47 22.85 9.56
C GLY A 311 9.86 21.96 8.48
N THR A 312 10.71 21.23 7.77
CA THR A 312 10.31 20.40 6.63
C THR A 312 10.25 18.94 7.03
N ALA A 313 9.12 18.28 6.75
CA ALA A 313 9.05 16.83 6.86
C ALA A 313 10.04 16.18 5.88
N GLU A 314 10.84 15.22 6.37
CA GLU A 314 11.92 14.62 5.59
C GLU A 314 11.51 13.33 4.89
N TRP A 315 10.31 12.82 5.19
CA TRP A 315 9.67 11.72 4.49
C TRP A 315 8.83 12.22 3.30
N ASP A 316 8.68 11.38 2.28
CA ASP A 316 7.86 11.65 1.09
C ASP A 316 6.53 10.89 1.14
N VAL A 317 6.57 9.58 1.46
CA VAL A 317 5.41 8.68 1.43
C VAL A 317 5.33 7.87 2.73
N SER A 318 4.14 7.67 3.28
CA SER A 318 3.89 6.70 4.36
C SER A 318 2.71 5.81 4.01
N PHE A 319 2.91 4.50 3.91
CA PHE A 319 1.85 3.53 3.62
C PHE A 319 1.17 3.11 4.92
N LEU A 320 -0.10 3.50 5.09
CA LEU A 320 -0.93 3.06 6.22
C LEU A 320 -1.71 1.78 5.86
N GLY A 321 -1.89 1.57 4.56
CA GLY A 321 -2.44 0.37 3.96
C GLY A 321 -1.71 0.02 2.68
N HIS A 322 -1.19 -1.20 2.63
CA HIS A 322 -0.59 -1.79 1.46
C HIS A 322 -0.91 -3.29 1.44
N CYS A 323 -0.85 -3.90 0.27
CA CYS A 323 -0.90 -5.33 0.11
C CYS A 323 0.52 -5.83 -0.16
N TRP A 324 0.85 -7.03 0.31
CA TRP A 324 2.15 -7.61 0.02
C TRP A 324 3.32 -6.69 0.42
N GLY A 325 4.52 -7.18 0.18
CA GLY A 325 5.75 -6.44 0.44
C GLY A 325 6.71 -7.20 1.31
N ARG A 326 7.83 -6.53 1.61
CA ARG A 326 8.95 -7.07 2.37
C ARG A 326 9.28 -6.15 3.56
N GLU A 327 8.28 -5.43 4.05
CA GLU A 327 8.48 -4.36 5.04
C GLU A 327 9.03 -4.89 6.36
N LEU A 328 8.54 -6.05 6.79
CA LEU A 328 9.03 -6.74 7.97
C LEU A 328 10.45 -7.30 7.85
N LEU A 329 11.04 -7.32 6.64
CA LEU A 329 12.46 -7.63 6.49
C LEU A 329 13.36 -6.47 6.90
N ASN A 330 12.83 -5.25 6.91
CA ASN A 330 13.55 -4.11 7.44
C ASN A 330 13.35 -4.06 8.95
N PRO A 331 14.39 -3.68 9.72
CA PRO A 331 14.22 -3.40 11.13
C PRO A 331 13.18 -2.29 11.32
N SER A 332 12.51 -2.33 12.47
CA SER A 332 11.61 -1.26 12.86
C SER A 332 12.37 0.08 12.95
N TYR A 333 11.76 1.13 12.43
CA TYR A 333 12.30 2.48 12.40
C TYR A 333 11.67 3.30 13.52
N LEU A 334 12.36 3.38 14.67
CA LEU A 334 11.98 4.19 15.84
C LEU A 334 10.57 3.91 16.42
N HIS A 335 9.78 3.00 15.86
CA HIS A 335 8.47 2.55 16.32
C HIS A 335 8.26 1.09 15.90
N PRO A 336 7.69 0.20 16.74
CA PRO A 336 7.57 -1.23 16.43
C PRO A 336 6.80 -1.57 15.14
N LEU A 337 5.85 -0.71 14.77
CA LEU A 337 5.02 -0.87 13.56
C LEU A 337 5.58 -0.15 12.32
N LEU A 338 6.59 0.70 12.48
CA LEU A 338 7.06 1.56 11.40
C LEU A 338 8.30 0.94 10.77
N HIS A 339 8.30 0.78 9.45
CA HIS A 339 9.42 0.25 8.69
C HIS A 339 9.77 1.21 7.58
N ARG A 340 11.05 1.34 7.24
CA ARG A 340 11.43 2.02 6.00
C ARG A 340 10.95 1.18 4.83
N SER A 341 10.31 1.80 3.84
CA SER A 341 9.68 1.07 2.74
C SER A 341 10.68 0.31 1.88
N THR A 342 10.34 -0.92 1.53
CA THR A 342 11.04 -1.72 0.51
C THR A 342 10.28 -1.80 -0.80
N ALA A 343 9.08 -2.37 -0.75
CA ALA A 343 8.29 -2.76 -1.90
C ALA A 343 6.81 -2.93 -1.53
N PRO A 344 6.16 -1.91 -0.92
CA PRO A 344 4.74 -1.99 -0.58
C PRO A 344 3.92 -2.00 -1.87
N LEU A 345 3.10 -3.03 -2.11
CA LEU A 345 2.19 -3.05 -3.26
C LEU A 345 0.81 -2.55 -2.83
N CYS A 346 -0.07 -2.26 -3.81
CA CYS A 346 -1.34 -1.57 -3.61
C CYS A 346 -1.20 -0.14 -3.08
N LEU A 347 -2.04 0.76 -3.59
CA LEU A 347 -2.15 2.15 -3.15
C LEU A 347 -3.48 2.45 -2.46
N HIS A 348 -4.09 1.46 -1.81
CA HIS A 348 -5.40 1.64 -1.18
C HIS A 348 -5.38 2.60 0.02
N ALA A 349 -4.24 2.77 0.71
CA ALA A 349 -4.10 3.83 1.72
C ALA A 349 -2.65 4.31 1.94
N TYR A 350 -2.34 5.52 1.50
CA TYR A 350 -1.01 6.11 1.65
C TYR A 350 -1.08 7.61 1.91
N ALA A 351 -0.17 8.09 2.75
CA ALA A 351 0.01 9.50 3.04
C ALA A 351 1.21 10.07 2.28
N LEU A 352 1.15 11.35 1.95
CA LEU A 352 2.22 12.11 1.32
C LEU A 352 2.44 13.43 2.05
N THR A 353 3.69 13.86 2.14
CA THR A 353 4.00 15.27 2.44
C THR A 353 3.85 16.12 1.17
N GLN A 354 3.78 17.45 1.28
CA GLN A 354 3.74 18.32 0.10
C GLN A 354 4.92 18.09 -0.84
N ARG A 355 6.12 17.93 -0.27
CA ARG A 355 7.34 17.60 -1.01
C ARG A 355 7.21 16.23 -1.67
N GLY A 356 6.73 15.23 -0.93
CA GLY A 356 6.51 13.89 -1.44
C GLY A 356 5.51 13.85 -2.58
N ALA A 357 4.39 14.55 -2.46
CA ALA A 357 3.38 14.67 -3.52
C ALA A 357 3.95 15.32 -4.77
N SER A 358 4.70 16.42 -4.64
CA SER A 358 5.35 17.09 -5.76
C SER A 358 6.36 16.18 -6.48
N ARG A 359 7.18 15.44 -5.73
CA ARG A 359 8.15 14.47 -6.28
C ARG A 359 7.46 13.29 -6.94
N ALA A 360 6.50 12.66 -6.27
CA ALA A 360 5.76 11.52 -6.78
C ALA A 360 5.01 11.89 -8.07
N LEU A 361 4.33 13.04 -8.09
CA LEU A 361 3.62 13.52 -9.28
C LEU A 361 4.57 13.78 -10.45
N SER A 362 5.72 14.41 -10.20
CA SER A 362 6.74 14.64 -11.23
C SER A 362 7.27 13.33 -11.84
N LEU A 363 7.49 12.31 -11.02
CA LEU A 363 7.92 10.98 -11.47
C LEU A 363 6.83 10.25 -12.25
N LEU A 364 5.59 10.30 -11.76
CA LEU A 364 4.44 9.65 -12.40
C LEU A 364 4.03 10.32 -13.72
N ASN A 365 4.22 11.64 -13.84
CA ASN A 365 3.93 12.41 -15.05
C ASN A 365 5.13 12.55 -16.00
N ASN A 366 6.23 11.84 -15.76
CA ASN A 366 7.37 11.87 -16.67
C ASN A 366 6.96 11.27 -18.03
N PRO A 367 7.06 12.04 -19.14
CA PRO A 367 6.58 11.59 -20.46
C PRO A 367 7.22 10.31 -21.00
N TRP A 368 8.38 9.91 -20.47
CA TRP A 368 9.05 8.67 -20.84
C TRP A 368 8.55 7.42 -20.13
N THR A 369 7.89 7.59 -18.98
CA THR A 369 7.59 6.47 -18.06
C THR A 369 6.13 6.42 -17.63
N ALA A 370 5.40 7.53 -17.73
CA ALA A 370 4.00 7.64 -17.36
C ALA A 370 3.16 6.52 -18.01
N TYR A 371 2.28 5.89 -17.22
CA TYR A 371 1.36 4.83 -17.65
C TYR A 371 2.02 3.56 -18.23
N SER A 372 3.35 3.45 -18.20
CA SER A 372 4.08 2.30 -18.73
C SER A 372 4.07 1.09 -17.81
N THR A 373 3.49 1.17 -16.63
CA THR A 373 3.18 0.03 -15.75
C THR A 373 2.09 0.46 -14.78
N ALA A 374 1.61 -0.46 -13.95
CA ALA A 374 0.68 -0.13 -12.87
C ALA A 374 1.29 0.87 -11.88
N VAL A 375 0.47 1.80 -11.38
CA VAL A 375 0.90 2.78 -10.38
C VAL A 375 1.38 2.10 -9.09
N ASP A 376 0.77 0.96 -8.75
CA ASP A 376 1.19 0.05 -7.66
C ASP A 376 2.58 -0.55 -7.85
N THR A 377 3.13 -0.49 -9.06
CA THR A 377 4.52 -0.88 -9.37
C THR A 377 5.42 0.34 -9.54
N ALA A 378 4.87 1.45 -10.06
CA ALA A 378 5.61 2.68 -10.28
C ALA A 378 6.15 3.28 -8.98
N ILE A 379 5.27 3.50 -8.00
CA ILE A 379 5.67 4.09 -6.71
C ILE A 379 6.74 3.25 -6.01
N PRO A 380 6.60 1.91 -5.85
CA PRO A 380 7.65 1.09 -5.26
C PRO A 380 8.96 1.10 -6.04
N SER A 381 8.91 1.18 -7.37
CA SER A 381 10.13 1.27 -8.19
C SER A 381 10.91 2.56 -7.92
N PHE A 382 10.24 3.66 -7.62
CA PHE A 382 10.89 4.92 -7.21
C PHE A 382 11.51 4.83 -5.80
N ILE A 383 10.94 3.99 -4.93
CA ILE A 383 11.45 3.69 -3.58
C ILE A 383 12.70 2.80 -3.64
N SER A 384 12.70 1.81 -4.55
CA SER A 384 13.81 0.85 -4.73
C SER A 384 14.90 1.35 -5.68
N PHE A 385 14.74 2.54 -6.26
CA PHE A 385 15.74 3.10 -7.18
C PHE A 385 17.12 3.18 -6.50
N GLY A 386 18.18 2.89 -7.26
CA GLY A 386 19.56 2.90 -6.75
C GLY A 386 19.91 1.75 -5.78
N GLN A 387 19.06 0.73 -5.65
CA GLN A 387 19.43 -0.55 -5.02
C GLN A 387 20.25 -1.41 -5.99
N ASP A 388 21.35 -1.97 -5.52
CA ASP A 388 22.11 -2.97 -6.28
C ASP A 388 21.47 -4.37 -6.18
N SER A 389 22.03 -5.34 -6.92
CA SER A 389 21.56 -6.72 -6.94
C SER A 389 21.67 -7.45 -5.58
N THR A 390 22.35 -6.86 -4.60
CA THR A 390 22.46 -7.38 -3.23
C THR A 390 21.45 -6.72 -2.28
N GLY A 391 20.65 -5.78 -2.78
CA GLY A 391 19.72 -4.97 -2.00
C GLY A 391 20.40 -3.82 -1.24
N SER A 392 21.69 -3.60 -1.46
CA SER A 392 22.43 -2.50 -0.84
C SER A 392 22.08 -1.19 -1.54
N LEU A 393 21.79 -0.17 -0.73
CA LEU A 393 21.38 1.14 -1.22
C LEU A 393 22.61 2.01 -1.42
N SER A 394 22.75 2.59 -2.61
CA SER A 394 23.66 3.72 -2.77
C SER A 394 23.19 4.89 -1.89
N PRO A 395 24.09 5.59 -1.17
CA PRO A 395 23.72 6.84 -0.50
C PRO A 395 23.09 7.79 -1.53
N ASN A 396 21.88 8.27 -1.26
CA ASN A 396 21.05 9.10 -2.16
C ASN A 396 20.47 8.38 -3.40
N GLY A 397 20.42 7.05 -3.42
CA GLY A 397 19.88 6.28 -4.55
C GLY A 397 18.35 6.33 -4.70
N ARG A 398 17.60 6.58 -3.62
CA ARG A 398 16.12 6.51 -3.65
C ARG A 398 15.51 7.79 -4.21
N LEU A 399 14.51 7.66 -5.08
CA LEU A 399 13.78 8.80 -5.63
C LEU A 399 12.63 9.27 -4.72
N LEU A 400 12.12 8.38 -3.87
CA LEU A 400 11.13 8.68 -2.83
C LEU A 400 11.57 8.11 -1.48
N GLU A 401 11.55 8.95 -0.46
CA GLU A 401 11.80 8.58 0.94
C GLU A 401 10.52 8.05 1.57
N ALA A 402 10.38 6.74 1.68
CA ALA A 402 9.10 6.11 2.02
C ALA A 402 9.17 5.21 3.26
N PHE A 403 8.07 5.14 3.98
CA PHE A 403 7.87 4.30 5.16
C PHE A 403 6.54 3.53 5.07
N SER A 404 6.46 2.38 5.72
CA SER A 404 5.25 1.55 5.76
C SER A 404 4.92 1.19 7.20
N VAL A 405 3.62 1.15 7.50
CA VAL A 405 3.09 0.64 8.76
C VAL A 405 2.74 -0.83 8.60
N ASP A 406 3.38 -1.71 9.36
CA ASP A 406 3.18 -3.15 9.29
C ASP A 406 2.95 -3.76 10.70
N PRO A 407 1.84 -4.50 10.94
CA PRO A 407 0.77 -4.77 9.99
C PRO A 407 0.01 -3.50 9.55
N PRO A 408 -0.59 -3.50 8.34
CA PRO A 408 -1.42 -2.41 7.84
C PRO A 408 -2.53 -2.00 8.81
N LEU A 409 -2.76 -0.69 8.96
CA LEU A 409 -3.88 -0.13 9.75
C LEU A 409 -5.13 0.11 8.92
N ILE A 410 -4.99 0.02 7.60
CA ILE A 410 -6.05 0.20 6.62
C ILE A 410 -5.91 -0.92 5.59
N ILE A 411 -7.01 -1.64 5.35
CA ILE A 411 -7.03 -2.80 4.45
C ILE A 411 -8.08 -2.60 3.37
N GLN A 412 -7.89 -3.23 2.22
CA GLN A 412 -8.91 -3.23 1.17
C GLN A 412 -10.02 -4.24 1.51
N ARG A 413 -11.27 -3.79 1.44
CA ARG A 413 -12.48 -4.61 1.51
C ARG A 413 -12.65 -5.39 0.22
N LYS A 414 -13.00 -6.66 0.36
CA LYS A 414 -13.25 -7.59 -0.76
C LYS A 414 -14.72 -8.01 -0.84
N ASP A 415 -15.61 -7.12 -0.42
CA ASP A 415 -17.03 -7.35 -0.17
C ASP A 415 -17.96 -6.94 -1.33
N GLY A 416 -17.40 -6.55 -2.49
CA GLY A 416 -18.19 -6.09 -3.64
C GLY A 416 -17.44 -6.17 -4.98
N PRO A 417 -18.15 -5.98 -6.11
CA PRO A 417 -17.57 -6.03 -7.43
C PRO A 417 -16.50 -4.93 -7.61
N SER A 418 -15.41 -5.29 -8.29
CA SER A 418 -14.35 -4.37 -8.68
C SER A 418 -14.72 -3.61 -9.95
N ASP A 419 -14.40 -2.32 -9.99
CA ASP A 419 -14.60 -1.49 -11.19
C ASP A 419 -13.52 -1.78 -12.26
N ILE A 420 -12.39 -2.34 -11.85
CA ILE A 420 -11.21 -2.56 -12.69
C ILE A 420 -11.20 -3.97 -13.29
N GLN A 421 -11.52 -4.99 -12.50
CA GLN A 421 -11.45 -6.40 -12.87
C GLN A 421 -12.79 -7.12 -12.65
N ALA A 422 -13.06 -8.17 -13.43
CA ALA A 422 -14.27 -8.96 -13.26
C ALA A 422 -14.26 -9.68 -11.89
N GLY A 423 -15.36 -9.60 -11.15
CA GLY A 423 -15.49 -10.18 -9.81
C GLY A 423 -14.96 -9.27 -8.70
N VAL A 424 -14.53 -9.85 -7.57
CA VAL A 424 -14.05 -9.13 -6.37
C VAL A 424 -12.53 -8.93 -6.35
N GLY A 425 -11.82 -9.35 -7.42
CA GLY A 425 -10.36 -9.40 -7.46
C GLY A 425 -9.78 -10.54 -6.64
N SER A 426 -8.60 -10.33 -6.05
CA SER A 426 -7.97 -11.30 -5.15
C SER A 426 -8.85 -11.58 -3.93
N LYS A 427 -8.95 -12.86 -3.53
CA LYS A 427 -9.64 -13.28 -2.29
C LYS A 427 -8.89 -12.87 -1.03
N TRP A 428 -7.61 -12.50 -1.15
CA TRP A 428 -6.81 -12.05 -0.02
C TRP A 428 -7.35 -10.73 0.52
N ARG A 429 -7.56 -10.68 1.83
CA ARG A 429 -7.90 -9.49 2.61
C ARG A 429 -6.91 -9.38 3.76
N GLY A 430 -6.47 -8.16 4.07
CA GLY A 430 -5.69 -7.92 5.28
C GLY A 430 -6.51 -8.20 6.54
N PHE A 431 -5.87 -8.12 7.71
CA PHE A 431 -6.53 -8.28 9.00
C PHE A 431 -6.39 -7.00 9.81
N LEU A 432 -7.50 -6.52 10.37
CA LEU A 432 -7.54 -5.44 11.35
C LEU A 432 -7.82 -6.02 12.72
N SER A 433 -7.22 -5.45 13.77
CA SER A 433 -7.49 -5.89 15.13
C SER A 433 -8.89 -5.44 15.56
N ASP A 434 -9.31 -4.27 15.09
CA ASP A 434 -10.59 -3.68 15.41
C ASP A 434 -11.20 -2.98 14.18
N SER A 435 -11.96 -3.74 13.39
CA SER A 435 -12.57 -3.26 12.14
C SER A 435 -13.65 -2.21 12.40
N THR A 436 -13.51 -1.04 11.76
CA THR A 436 -14.53 0.00 11.79
C THR A 436 -15.80 -0.44 11.07
N VAL A 437 -15.69 -1.09 9.92
CA VAL A 437 -16.86 -1.58 9.17
C VAL A 437 -17.62 -2.66 9.93
N GLU A 438 -16.92 -3.57 10.62
CA GLU A 438 -17.56 -4.54 11.52
C GLU A 438 -18.35 -3.84 12.62
N ARG A 439 -17.76 -2.86 13.31
CA ARG A 439 -18.44 -2.09 14.36
C ARG A 439 -19.72 -1.43 13.83
N ILE A 440 -19.64 -0.79 12.67
CA ILE A 440 -20.80 -0.17 12.02
C ILE A 440 -21.90 -1.22 11.79
N LYS A 441 -21.59 -2.33 11.12
CA LYS A 441 -22.56 -3.39 10.84
C LYS A 441 -23.18 -3.97 12.11
N ARG A 442 -22.38 -4.22 13.14
CA ARG A 442 -22.86 -4.71 14.45
C ARG A 442 -23.82 -3.70 15.09
N SER A 443 -23.51 -2.40 15.05
CA SER A 443 -24.35 -1.36 15.62
C SER A 443 -25.71 -1.21 14.94
N GLU A 444 -25.80 -1.60 13.67
CA GLU A 444 -27.02 -1.55 12.88
C GLU A 444 -27.80 -2.88 12.86
N GLY A 445 -27.25 -3.92 13.49
CA GLY A 445 -27.82 -5.27 13.44
C GLY A 445 -27.70 -5.92 12.07
N GLU A 446 -26.81 -5.43 11.20
CA GLU A 446 -26.54 -5.98 9.86
C GLU A 446 -25.44 -7.06 9.87
N TRP A 447 -24.76 -7.25 11.01
CA TRP A 447 -23.72 -8.26 11.16
C TRP A 447 -24.31 -9.68 11.22
N THR A 448 -23.92 -10.53 10.28
CA THR A 448 -24.51 -11.86 10.09
C THR A 448 -23.78 -12.97 10.84
N GLU A 449 -24.46 -14.10 11.11
CA GLU A 449 -23.82 -15.30 11.67
C GLU A 449 -22.72 -15.87 10.75
N GLU A 450 -22.87 -15.70 9.43
CA GLU A 450 -21.84 -16.07 8.47
C GLU A 450 -20.59 -15.21 8.64
N GLU A 451 -20.73 -13.88 8.72
CA GLU A 451 -19.62 -12.97 8.99
C GLU A 451 -18.98 -13.24 10.36
N GLU A 452 -19.77 -13.53 11.39
CA GLU A 452 -19.26 -13.94 12.71
C GLU A 452 -18.43 -15.23 12.62
N ARG A 453 -18.91 -16.23 11.87
CA ARG A 453 -18.18 -17.47 11.62
C ARG A 453 -16.91 -17.22 10.79
N GLU A 454 -16.94 -16.32 9.81
CA GLU A 454 -15.77 -15.97 9.03
C GLU A 454 -14.71 -15.20 9.82
N ALA A 455 -15.13 -14.32 10.74
CA ALA A 455 -14.24 -13.54 11.59
C ALA A 455 -13.62 -14.41 12.70
N SER A 456 -14.37 -15.37 13.25
CA SER A 456 -13.92 -16.27 14.31
C SER A 456 -13.04 -17.43 13.84
N VAL A 457 -13.08 -17.78 12.56
CA VAL A 457 -12.27 -18.86 11.98
C VAL A 457 -11.05 -18.28 11.27
N TRP A 458 -9.91 -18.32 11.96
CA TRP A 458 -8.62 -18.15 11.30
C TRP A 458 -8.33 -19.36 10.40
N ASP A 459 -8.49 -19.15 9.11
CA ASP A 459 -8.22 -20.16 8.09
C ASP A 459 -6.87 -19.87 7.42
N GLU A 460 -5.81 -20.56 7.86
CA GLU A 460 -4.47 -20.46 7.25
C GLU A 460 -4.47 -20.78 5.74
N SER A 461 -5.48 -21.53 5.25
CA SER A 461 -5.62 -21.87 3.83
C SER A 461 -6.24 -20.75 2.98
N ARG A 462 -6.85 -19.72 3.58
CA ARG A 462 -7.38 -18.53 2.89
C ARG A 462 -6.30 -17.52 2.51
N GLY A 463 -5.05 -17.81 2.85
CA GLY A 463 -3.89 -16.99 2.52
C GLY A 463 -3.59 -16.00 3.65
N LEU A 464 -2.56 -16.31 4.41
CA LEU A 464 -1.93 -15.36 5.33
C LEU A 464 -1.53 -14.10 4.55
N ASP A 465 -1.55 -12.95 5.21
CA ASP A 465 -0.76 -11.82 4.73
C ASP A 465 0.65 -12.33 4.35
N PRO A 466 1.16 -12.09 3.14
CA PRO A 466 2.50 -12.51 2.75
C PRO A 466 3.60 -12.02 3.70
N ALA A 467 3.42 -10.89 4.41
CA ALA A 467 4.36 -10.49 5.46
C ALA A 467 4.31 -11.46 6.66
N THR A 468 3.11 -11.97 7.00
CA THR A 468 2.86 -13.06 7.94
C THR A 468 3.35 -14.42 7.42
N THR A 469 3.15 -14.72 6.13
CA THR A 469 3.70 -15.91 5.45
C THR A 469 5.22 -15.88 5.47
N TYR A 470 5.83 -14.70 5.40
CA TYR A 470 7.28 -14.54 5.49
C TYR A 470 7.80 -14.70 6.93
N ARG A 471 7.03 -14.26 7.95
CA ARG A 471 7.35 -14.49 9.38
C ARG A 471 7.34 -15.97 9.76
N TYR A 472 6.48 -16.78 9.13
CA TYR A 472 6.22 -18.17 9.58
C TYR A 472 6.41 -19.26 8.51
N GLY A 473 6.63 -18.93 7.24
CA GLY A 473 6.66 -19.86 6.11
C GLY A 473 8.02 -19.98 5.41
N ALA A 474 8.51 -21.20 5.24
CA ALA A 474 9.82 -21.52 4.65
C ALA A 474 9.85 -21.59 3.11
N ARG A 475 8.89 -21.00 2.38
CA ARG A 475 8.81 -21.20 0.91
C ARG A 475 8.60 -19.92 0.10
N ARG A 476 9.57 -19.72 -0.81
CA ARG A 476 9.63 -18.86 -2.01
C ARG A 476 8.36 -18.05 -2.32
N CYS A 477 8.42 -16.74 -2.08
CA CYS A 477 7.60 -15.80 -2.83
C CYS A 477 8.29 -15.51 -4.17
N HIS A 478 7.55 -15.70 -5.27
CA HIS A 478 8.02 -15.37 -6.62
C HIS A 478 8.32 -13.86 -6.71
N ALA A 479 9.57 -13.56 -7.09
CA ALA A 479 10.05 -12.22 -7.40
C ALA A 479 9.42 -11.69 -8.70
#